data_AF-A0A2I0T9L5-F1
#
_entry.id   AF-A0A2I0T9L5-F1
#
_cell.length_a   1.000
_cell.length_b   1.000
_cell.length_c   1.000
_cell.angle_alpha   90.00
_cell.angle_beta   90.00
_cell.angle_gamma   90.00
#
_symmetry.space_group_name_H-M   'P 1'
#
loop_
_entity.id
_entity.type
_entity.pdbx_description
1 polymer ?
#
loop_
_entity_poly.entity_id
_entity_poly.type
_entity_poly.pdbx_seq_one_letter_code
_entity_poly.pdbx_strand_id
1 'polypeptide(L)'
;METVQEILVDTVWALSYLTDGGNEQIQMVIDSGVVPFLVPLLSHQEVKVQTAALRAVGNIVTGTDEQTQVVLNCDVLSYFPNLLTHPKEKINKVVLDGLKNILIMAGDEASTIAEIIEECGGLEKIEALQQHENEDIYKLAFEIIDQYFSGDDIDEDPSLIPEATQGGTYNFDPTANLQTKEFNF
;
A
#
# COMPACT_ATOMS: atom_id res chain seq x y z
N MET A 1 -25.94 9.00 -24.41
CA MET A 1 -25.15 8.07 -23.58
C MET A 1 -23.74 8.61 -23.38
N GLU A 2 -23.07 9.12 -24.43
CA GLU A 2 -21.80 9.86 -24.33
C GLU A 2 -21.81 11.02 -23.31
N THR A 3 -22.87 11.84 -23.30
CA THR A 3 -22.92 13.04 -22.47
C THR A 3 -22.86 12.78 -20.96
N VAL A 4 -23.42 11.66 -20.47
CA VAL A 4 -23.42 11.35 -19.03
C VAL A 4 -22.03 10.90 -18.56
N GLN A 5 -21.33 10.14 -19.41
CA GLN A 5 -19.97 9.70 -19.13
C GLN A 5 -18.99 10.87 -19.17
N GLU A 6 -19.13 11.79 -20.12
CA GLU A 6 -18.36 13.04 -20.18
C GLU A 6 -18.60 13.91 -18.94
N ILE A 7 -19.86 14.09 -18.53
CA ILE A 7 -20.19 14.81 -17.29
C ILE A 7 -19.51 14.16 -16.09
N LEU A 8 -19.51 12.83 -15.99
CA LEU A 8 -18.85 12.13 -14.89
C LEU A 8 -17.34 12.38 -14.90
N VAL A 9 -16.69 12.26 -16.07
CA VAL A 9 -15.25 12.54 -16.23
C VAL A 9 -14.95 13.96 -15.77
N ASP A 10 -15.65 14.96 -16.28
CA ASP A 10 -15.41 16.37 -15.96
C ASP A 10 -15.67 16.68 -14.48
N THR A 11 -16.70 16.06 -13.90
CA THR A 11 -17.03 16.21 -12.47
C THR A 11 -15.91 15.67 -11.59
N VAL A 12 -15.39 14.47 -11.88
CA VAL A 12 -14.34 13.86 -11.07
C VAL A 12 -13.01 14.60 -11.27
N TRP A 13 -12.73 15.10 -12.47
CA TRP A 13 -11.58 15.98 -12.70
C TRP A 13 -11.69 17.26 -11.89
N ALA A 14 -12.86 17.90 -11.85
CA ALA A 14 -13.09 19.08 -11.02
C ALA A 14 -12.85 18.79 -9.54
N LEU A 15 -13.34 17.66 -9.01
CA LEU A 15 -13.04 17.21 -7.65
C LEU A 15 -11.54 17.07 -7.41
N SER A 16 -10.80 16.48 -8.36
CA SER A 16 -9.36 16.32 -8.23
C SER A 16 -8.65 17.68 -8.11
N TYR A 17 -9.09 18.70 -8.86
CA TYR A 17 -8.51 20.05 -8.77
C TYR A 17 -8.86 20.74 -7.45
N LEU A 18 -10.06 20.50 -6.92
CA LEU A 18 -10.45 21.03 -5.60
C LEU A 18 -9.56 20.43 -4.50
N THR A 19 -9.34 19.11 -4.52
CA THR A 19 -8.48 18.44 -3.53
C THR A 19 -7.00 18.81 -3.62
N ASP A 20 -6.57 19.53 -4.67
CA ASP A 20 -5.18 19.98 -4.86
C ASP A 20 -4.87 21.31 -4.13
N GLY A 21 -5.87 21.94 -3.51
CA GLY A 21 -5.76 23.29 -2.93
C GLY A 21 -5.13 23.35 -1.53
N GLY A 22 -4.92 22.21 -0.86
CA GLY A 22 -4.47 22.10 0.53
C GLY A 22 -5.59 21.64 1.49
N ASN A 23 -5.28 21.56 2.79
CA ASN A 23 -6.16 20.91 3.78
C ASN A 23 -7.55 21.55 3.89
N GLU A 24 -7.69 22.86 3.71
CA GLU A 24 -8.99 23.55 3.74
C GLU A 24 -9.89 23.11 2.57
N GLN A 25 -9.33 23.03 1.36
CA GLN A 25 -10.07 22.58 0.18
C GLN A 25 -10.35 21.09 0.20
N ILE A 26 -9.42 20.28 0.71
CA ILE A 26 -9.66 18.86 0.98
C ILE A 26 -10.83 18.71 1.94
N GLN A 27 -10.86 19.49 3.02
CA GLN A 27 -11.96 19.44 4.00
C GLN A 27 -13.30 19.85 3.38
N MET A 28 -13.34 20.88 2.53
CA MET A 28 -14.57 21.25 1.82
C MET A 28 -15.11 20.11 0.94
N VAL A 29 -14.23 19.35 0.29
CA VAL A 29 -14.63 18.18 -0.51
C VAL A 29 -15.15 17.06 0.39
N ILE A 30 -14.48 16.79 1.51
CA ILE A 30 -14.95 15.82 2.52
C ILE A 30 -16.33 16.20 3.06
N ASP A 31 -16.50 17.45 3.50
CA ASP A 31 -17.72 17.97 4.10
C ASP A 31 -18.90 18.00 3.13
N SER A 32 -18.63 18.03 1.82
CA SER A 32 -19.67 17.89 0.79
C SER A 32 -20.32 16.49 0.77
N GLY A 33 -19.71 15.50 1.42
CA GLY A 33 -20.19 14.12 1.47
C GLY A 33 -19.92 13.32 0.19
N VAL A 34 -19.06 13.79 -0.70
CA VAL A 34 -18.81 13.15 -2.00
C VAL A 34 -17.84 11.95 -1.91
N VAL A 35 -17.01 11.86 -0.86
CA VAL A 35 -15.95 10.84 -0.76
C VAL A 35 -16.48 9.39 -0.86
N PRO A 36 -17.58 9.00 -0.22
CA PRO A 36 -18.16 7.66 -0.38
C PRO A 36 -18.59 7.31 -1.81
N PHE A 37 -18.83 8.32 -2.67
CA PHE A 37 -19.13 8.13 -4.09
C PHE A 37 -17.87 8.20 -4.96
N LEU A 38 -16.86 8.93 -4.51
CA LEU A 38 -15.58 9.08 -5.20
C LEU A 38 -14.74 7.80 -5.13
N VAL A 39 -14.62 7.18 -3.96
CA VAL A 39 -13.74 6.01 -3.74
C VAL A 39 -14.11 4.81 -4.63
N PRO A 40 -15.39 4.43 -4.79
CA PRO A 40 -15.76 3.33 -5.70
C PRO A 40 -15.35 3.54 -7.16
N LEU A 41 -15.17 4.79 -7.60
CA LEU A 41 -14.74 5.12 -8.97
C LEU A 41 -13.29 4.70 -9.27
N LEU A 42 -12.51 4.31 -8.25
CA LEU A 42 -11.21 3.65 -8.44
C LEU A 42 -11.30 2.33 -9.20
N SER A 43 -12.47 1.68 -9.20
CA SER A 43 -12.74 0.46 -9.99
C SER A 43 -13.40 0.73 -11.35
N HIS A 44 -13.56 1.99 -11.75
CA HIS A 44 -14.33 2.34 -12.93
C HIS A 44 -13.64 1.89 -14.24
N GLN A 45 -14.41 1.34 -15.19
CA GLN A 45 -13.88 0.78 -16.44
C GLN A 45 -13.27 1.85 -17.38
N GLU A 46 -13.83 3.06 -17.35
CA GLU A 46 -13.25 4.20 -18.07
C GLU A 46 -12.02 4.73 -17.35
N VAL A 47 -10.85 4.56 -17.96
CA VAL A 47 -9.56 4.94 -17.38
C VAL A 47 -9.48 6.44 -17.08
N LYS A 48 -10.17 7.30 -17.84
CA LYS A 48 -10.23 8.74 -17.53
C LYS A 48 -10.89 9.01 -16.18
N VAL A 49 -12.02 8.34 -15.88
CA VAL A 49 -12.72 8.44 -14.59
C VAL A 49 -11.83 7.88 -13.49
N GLN A 50 -11.29 6.68 -13.68
CA GLN A 50 -10.41 6.03 -12.71
C GLN A 50 -9.17 6.88 -12.37
N THR A 51 -8.53 7.47 -13.39
CA THR A 51 -7.34 8.33 -13.20
C THR A 51 -7.70 9.59 -12.42
N ALA A 52 -8.83 10.23 -12.73
CA ALA A 52 -9.30 11.42 -12.03
C ALA A 52 -9.66 11.10 -10.57
N ALA A 53 -10.34 9.97 -10.33
CA ALA A 53 -10.70 9.50 -9.00
C ALA A 53 -9.44 9.20 -8.17
N LEU A 54 -8.49 8.45 -8.74
CA LEU A 54 -7.21 8.16 -8.11
C LEU A 54 -6.44 9.43 -7.76
N ARG A 55 -6.45 10.43 -8.64
CA ARG A 55 -5.82 11.71 -8.35
C ARG A 55 -6.50 12.42 -7.17
N ALA A 56 -7.83 12.48 -7.16
CA ALA A 56 -8.58 13.11 -6.08
C ALA A 56 -8.34 12.41 -4.74
N VAL A 57 -8.42 11.08 -4.70
CA VAL A 57 -8.15 10.26 -3.51
C VAL A 57 -6.70 10.42 -3.06
N GLY A 58 -5.74 10.34 -3.98
CA GLY A 58 -4.32 10.54 -3.66
C GLY A 58 -4.04 11.90 -3.05
N ASN A 59 -4.69 12.96 -3.56
CA ASN A 59 -4.59 14.29 -2.98
C ASN A 59 -5.18 14.36 -1.56
N ILE A 60 -6.34 13.75 -1.30
CA ILE A 60 -6.94 13.70 0.05
C ILE A 60 -5.98 13.03 1.05
N VAL A 61 -5.33 11.94 0.64
CA VAL A 61 -4.36 11.18 1.45
C VAL A 61 -3.08 11.99 1.78
N THR A 62 -2.79 13.07 1.04
CA THR A 62 -1.70 13.99 1.40
C THR A 62 -2.07 15.02 2.47
N GLY A 63 -3.34 15.02 2.90
CA GLY A 63 -3.88 15.92 3.93
C GLY A 63 -3.51 15.52 5.35
N THR A 64 -4.42 15.76 6.31
CA THR A 64 -4.22 15.32 7.70
C THR A 64 -4.52 13.83 7.91
N ASP A 65 -4.18 13.32 9.07
CA ASP A 65 -4.58 11.99 9.56
C ASP A 65 -6.10 11.83 9.57
N GLU A 66 -6.86 12.83 10.03
CA GLU A 66 -8.33 12.73 10.00
C GLU A 66 -8.88 12.71 8.56
N GLN A 67 -8.27 13.46 7.65
CA GLN A 67 -8.67 13.48 6.23
C GLN A 67 -8.35 12.14 5.55
N THR A 68 -7.21 11.55 5.88
CA THR A 68 -6.81 10.21 5.45
C THR A 68 -7.78 9.16 6.00
N GLN A 69 -8.21 9.29 7.26
CA GLN A 69 -9.15 8.37 7.88
C GLN A 69 -10.50 8.34 7.15
N VAL A 70 -10.94 9.44 6.54
CA VAL A 70 -12.20 9.47 5.78
C VAL A 70 -12.17 8.53 4.57
N VAL A 71 -11.05 8.48 3.83
CA VAL A 71 -10.93 7.56 2.69
C VAL A 71 -10.72 6.11 3.14
N LEU A 72 -10.02 5.89 4.26
CA LEU A 72 -9.91 4.56 4.88
C LEU A 72 -11.29 4.02 5.28
N ASN A 73 -12.13 4.86 5.89
CA ASN A 73 -13.52 4.51 6.24
C ASN A 73 -14.40 4.21 5.01
N CYS A 74 -13.95 4.60 3.80
CA CYS A 74 -14.60 4.29 2.53
C CYS A 74 -13.99 3.07 1.82
N ASP A 75 -13.18 2.26 2.54
CA ASP A 75 -12.56 1.03 2.04
C ASP A 75 -11.62 1.26 0.85
N VAL A 76 -10.87 2.37 0.86
CA VAL A 76 -9.96 2.71 -0.25
C VAL A 76 -8.90 1.63 -0.53
N LEU A 77 -8.43 0.93 0.51
CA LEU A 77 -7.36 -0.07 0.40
C LEU A 77 -7.77 -1.30 -0.41
N SER A 78 -9.05 -1.68 -0.43
CA SER A 78 -9.52 -2.84 -1.21
C SER A 78 -9.43 -2.64 -2.72
N TYR A 79 -9.33 -1.39 -3.19
CA TYR A 79 -9.19 -1.05 -4.61
C TYR A 79 -7.74 -1.09 -5.11
N PHE A 80 -6.77 -0.94 -4.21
CA PHE A 80 -5.38 -0.76 -4.56
C PHE A 80 -4.71 -1.98 -5.23
N PRO A 81 -4.97 -3.24 -4.85
CA PRO A 81 -4.35 -4.41 -5.51
C PRO A 81 -4.56 -4.42 -7.03
N ASN A 82 -5.78 -4.11 -7.49
CA ASN A 82 -6.07 -4.03 -8.92
C ASN A 82 -5.33 -2.87 -9.60
N LEU A 83 -5.21 -1.73 -8.92
CA LEU A 83 -4.52 -0.56 -9.45
C LEU A 83 -3.00 -0.71 -9.46
N LEU A 84 -2.40 -1.46 -8.53
CA LEU A 84 -0.96 -1.76 -8.49
C LEU A 84 -0.53 -2.61 -9.70
N THR A 85 -1.44 -3.39 -10.27
CA THR A 85 -1.20 -4.22 -11.46
C THR A 85 -1.61 -3.53 -12.77
N HIS A 86 -1.92 -2.23 -12.74
CA HIS A 86 -2.44 -1.53 -13.90
C HIS A 86 -1.36 -1.42 -15.00
N PRO A 87 -1.71 -1.58 -16.30
CA PRO A 87 -0.75 -1.49 -17.41
C PRO A 87 -0.13 -0.10 -17.62
N LYS A 88 -0.58 0.90 -16.86
CA LYS A 88 -0.03 2.26 -16.90
C LYS A 88 0.78 2.48 -15.64
N GLU A 89 2.10 2.50 -15.79
CA GLU A 89 3.05 2.71 -14.70
C GLU A 89 2.72 3.92 -13.81
N LYS A 90 2.23 5.00 -14.42
CA LYS A 90 1.82 6.21 -13.68
C LYS A 90 0.73 5.92 -12.64
N ILE A 91 -0.19 5.00 -12.92
CA ILE A 91 -1.22 4.58 -11.96
C ILE A 91 -0.57 3.82 -10.82
N ASN A 92 0.28 2.82 -11.12
CA ASN A 92 1.00 2.02 -10.12
C ASN A 92 1.78 2.94 -9.17
N LYS A 93 2.52 3.91 -9.73
CA LYS A 93 3.29 4.88 -8.94
C LYS A 93 2.39 5.70 -8.00
N VAL A 94 1.28 6.26 -8.50
CA VAL A 94 0.38 7.08 -7.67
C VAL A 94 -0.26 6.26 -6.55
N VAL A 95 -0.56 4.98 -6.79
CA VAL A 95 -1.09 4.07 -5.76
C VAL A 95 -0.02 3.79 -4.69
N LEU A 96 1.22 3.52 -5.10
CA LEU A 96 2.33 3.34 -4.15
C LEU A 96 2.59 4.61 -3.33
N ASP A 97 2.59 5.79 -3.96
CA ASP A 97 2.72 7.07 -3.25
C ASP A 97 1.58 7.25 -2.22
N GLY A 98 0.35 6.89 -2.60
CA GLY A 98 -0.82 6.92 -1.71
C GLY A 98 -0.72 5.93 -0.55
N LEU A 99 -0.32 4.68 -0.81
CA LEU A 99 -0.08 3.66 0.21
C LEU A 99 0.96 4.11 1.23
N LYS A 100 2.09 4.63 0.75
CA LYS A 100 3.16 5.15 1.61
C LYS A 100 2.65 6.28 2.50
N ASN A 101 1.89 7.21 1.94
CA ASN A 101 1.31 8.30 2.73
C ASN A 101 0.31 7.80 3.77
N ILE A 102 -0.57 6.86 3.42
CA ILE A 102 -1.49 6.23 4.39
C ILE A 102 -0.71 5.61 5.55
N LEU A 103 0.33 4.82 5.25
CA LEU A 103 1.18 4.18 6.27
C LEU A 103 1.90 5.19 7.16
N ILE A 104 2.43 6.28 6.58
CA ILE A 104 3.07 7.37 7.33
C ILE A 104 2.06 8.07 8.25
N MET A 105 0.86 8.38 7.74
CA MET A 105 -0.17 9.09 8.49
C MET A 105 -0.80 8.24 9.60
N ALA A 106 -0.79 6.91 9.46
CA ALA A 106 -1.30 5.99 10.47
C ALA A 106 -0.47 6.02 11.78
N GLY A 107 0.80 6.43 11.73
CA GLY A 107 1.65 6.55 12.91
C GLY A 107 1.72 5.23 13.69
N ASP A 108 1.24 5.24 14.94
CA ASP A 108 1.22 4.06 15.81
C ASP A 108 0.27 2.95 15.31
N GLU A 109 -0.69 3.27 14.44
CA GLU A 109 -1.63 2.31 13.82
C GLU A 109 -1.10 1.74 12.49
N ALA A 110 0.15 2.04 12.10
CA ALA A 110 0.72 1.58 10.84
C ALA A 110 0.72 0.04 10.71
N SER A 111 0.88 -0.71 11.80
CA SER A 111 0.80 -2.18 11.78
C SER A 111 -0.61 -2.66 11.40
N THR A 112 -1.66 -2.04 11.94
CA THR A 112 -3.05 -2.37 11.57
C THR A 112 -3.32 -2.05 10.10
N ILE A 113 -2.79 -0.95 9.58
CA ILE A 113 -2.89 -0.63 8.16
C ILE A 113 -2.12 -1.65 7.30
N ALA A 114 -0.92 -2.07 7.73
CA ALA A 114 -0.15 -3.10 7.05
C ALA A 114 -0.89 -4.44 6.99
N GLU A 115 -1.51 -4.88 8.10
CA GLU A 115 -2.37 -6.07 8.16
C GLU A 115 -3.52 -5.96 7.14
N ILE A 116 -4.21 -4.82 7.06
CA ILE A 116 -5.30 -4.61 6.08
C ILE A 116 -4.79 -4.68 4.64
N ILE A 117 -3.60 -4.12 4.36
CA ILE A 117 -2.97 -4.19 3.03
C ILE A 117 -2.61 -5.63 2.68
N GLU A 118 -2.17 -6.44 3.64
CA GLU A 118 -1.91 -7.86 3.44
C GLU A 118 -3.21 -8.63 3.18
N GLU A 119 -4.23 -8.44 4.03
CA GLU A 119 -5.54 -9.10 3.91
C GLU A 119 -6.24 -8.81 2.58
N CYS A 120 -6.10 -7.59 2.04
CA CYS A 120 -6.67 -7.24 0.74
C CYS A 120 -5.83 -7.77 -0.46
N GLY A 121 -4.69 -8.42 -0.19
CA GLY A 121 -3.76 -8.93 -1.20
C GLY A 121 -2.87 -7.85 -1.82
N GLY A 122 -2.78 -6.67 -1.18
CA GLY A 122 -1.94 -5.57 -1.62
C GLY A 122 -0.45 -5.89 -1.47
N LEU A 123 -0.04 -6.52 -0.38
CA LEU A 123 1.37 -6.87 -0.12
C LEU A 123 1.99 -7.68 -1.27
N GLU A 124 1.34 -8.77 -1.68
CA GLU A 124 1.78 -9.60 -2.82
C GLU A 124 1.99 -8.76 -4.10
N LYS A 125 1.15 -7.74 -4.34
CA LYS A 125 1.28 -6.86 -5.51
C LYS A 125 2.44 -5.87 -5.35
N ILE A 126 2.68 -5.36 -4.15
CA ILE A 126 3.83 -4.48 -3.86
C ILE A 126 5.14 -5.28 -4.03
N GLU A 127 5.20 -6.52 -3.55
CA GLU A 127 6.36 -7.41 -3.72
C GLU A 127 6.67 -7.65 -5.21
N ALA A 128 5.65 -7.94 -6.01
CA ALA A 128 5.82 -8.12 -7.45
C ALA A 128 6.41 -6.86 -8.13
N LEU A 129 6.09 -5.66 -7.63
CA LEU A 129 6.60 -4.40 -8.17
C LEU A 129 8.09 -4.15 -7.83
N GLN A 130 8.70 -4.89 -6.90
CA GLN A 130 10.16 -4.82 -6.67
C GLN A 130 10.97 -5.34 -7.88
N GLN A 131 10.34 -6.06 -8.81
CA GLN A 131 10.97 -6.54 -10.05
C GLN A 131 10.65 -5.65 -11.27
N HIS A 132 9.99 -4.50 -11.06
CA HIS A 132 9.53 -3.63 -12.14
C HIS A 132 10.69 -2.90 -12.83
N GLU A 133 10.65 -2.76 -14.16
CA GLU A 133 11.72 -2.12 -14.95
C GLU A 133 11.87 -0.62 -14.64
N ASN A 134 10.77 0.06 -14.36
CA ASN A 134 10.76 1.46 -13.92
C ASN A 134 11.41 1.62 -12.53
N GLU A 135 12.49 2.41 -12.48
CA GLU A 135 13.29 2.58 -11.26
C GLU A 135 12.52 3.19 -10.09
N ASP A 136 11.64 4.15 -10.36
CA ASP A 136 10.92 4.86 -9.31
C ASP A 136 9.90 3.92 -8.63
N ILE A 137 9.32 3.00 -9.41
CA ILE A 137 8.35 2.03 -8.91
C ILE A 137 9.03 0.99 -8.03
N TYR A 138 10.11 0.37 -8.49
CA TYR A 138 10.76 -0.68 -7.69
C TYR A 138 11.34 -0.10 -6.39
N LYS A 139 11.95 1.11 -6.45
CA LYS A 139 12.53 1.75 -5.25
C LYS A 139 11.47 2.05 -4.21
N LEU A 140 10.33 2.57 -4.65
CA LEU A 140 9.22 2.90 -3.76
C LEU A 140 8.57 1.64 -3.17
N ALA A 141 8.38 0.58 -3.97
CA ALA A 141 7.90 -0.70 -3.48
C ALA A 141 8.86 -1.34 -2.47
N PHE A 142 10.17 -1.28 -2.75
CA PHE A 142 11.21 -1.73 -1.83
C PHE A 142 11.16 -0.98 -0.50
N GLU A 143 11.10 0.35 -0.54
CA GLU A 143 11.03 1.18 0.67
C GLU A 143 9.79 0.87 1.53
N ILE A 144 8.61 0.70 0.90
CA ILE A 144 7.39 0.34 1.63
C ILE A 144 7.55 -1.02 2.33
N ILE A 145 8.09 -2.02 1.63
CA ILE A 145 8.28 -3.36 2.22
C ILE A 145 9.30 -3.34 3.36
N ASP A 146 10.46 -2.74 3.13
CA ASP A 146 11.56 -2.66 4.12
C ASP A 146 11.09 -1.96 5.41
N GLN A 147 10.30 -0.90 5.28
CA GLN A 147 9.86 -0.11 6.42
C GLN A 147 8.68 -0.71 7.19
N TYR A 148 7.73 -1.36 6.51
CA TYR A 148 6.44 -1.72 7.12
C TYR A 148 6.13 -3.22 7.14
N PHE A 149 6.85 -4.05 6.37
CA PHE A 149 6.53 -5.47 6.19
C PHE A 149 7.72 -6.41 6.46
N SER A 150 8.95 -5.92 6.50
CA SER A 150 10.16 -6.75 6.77
C SER A 150 10.45 -6.95 8.27
N GLY A 151 9.63 -6.40 9.17
CA GLY A 151 9.87 -6.41 10.62
C GLY A 151 9.57 -7.73 11.34
N ASP A 152 8.87 -8.67 10.68
CA ASP A 152 8.37 -9.90 11.32
C ASP A 152 9.26 -11.15 11.10
N ASP A 153 10.32 -11.05 10.31
CA ASP A 153 11.24 -12.17 10.02
C ASP A 153 12.43 -12.29 10.99
N ILE A 154 12.37 -11.66 12.16
CA ILE A 154 13.28 -11.97 13.28
C ILE A 154 12.54 -12.83 14.31
N ASP A 155 12.03 -13.98 13.86
CA ASP A 155 12.15 -15.19 14.67
C ASP A 155 13.66 -15.49 14.78
N GLU A 156 14.38 -14.73 15.62
CA GLU A 156 15.66 -15.18 16.16
C GLU A 156 15.34 -16.48 16.92
N ASP A 157 15.42 -17.62 16.22
CA ASP A 157 15.42 -18.93 16.88
C ASP A 157 16.54 -18.85 17.92
N PRO A 158 16.21 -18.82 19.22
CA PRO A 158 17.21 -18.63 20.26
C PRO A 158 18.24 -19.77 20.28
N SER A 159 17.97 -20.88 19.57
CA SER A 159 18.89 -21.99 19.38
C SER A 159 19.98 -21.76 18.32
N LEU A 160 19.86 -20.72 17.48
CA LEU A 160 20.88 -20.33 16.50
C LEU A 160 21.91 -19.35 17.05
N ILE A 161 21.72 -18.84 18.28
CA ILE A 161 22.71 -18.03 18.98
C ILE A 161 23.85 -18.96 19.42
N PRO A 162 25.08 -18.82 18.90
CA PRO A 162 26.18 -19.67 19.35
C PRO A 162 26.47 -19.35 20.81
N GLU A 163 26.34 -20.34 21.70
CA GLU A 163 26.75 -20.18 23.10
C GLU A 163 28.24 -19.83 23.16
N ALA A 164 28.54 -18.59 23.55
CA ALA A 164 29.89 -18.19 23.88
C ALA A 164 30.32 -18.94 25.15
N THR A 165 31.06 -20.03 24.99
CA THR A 165 31.78 -20.63 26.11
C THR A 165 32.85 -19.65 26.58
N GLN A 166 32.93 -19.45 27.90
CA GLN A 166 33.89 -18.54 28.52
C GLN A 166 35.31 -18.93 28.14
N GLY A 167 35.88 -18.25 27.14
CA GLY A 167 37.22 -18.54 26.63
C GLY A 167 37.40 -18.53 25.12
N GLY A 168 36.61 -17.79 24.34
CA GLY A 168 37.06 -17.26 23.03
C GLY A 168 37.52 -18.25 21.96
N THR A 169 37.01 -19.47 21.90
CA THR A 169 37.20 -20.35 20.73
C THR A 169 35.89 -21.00 20.31
N TYR A 170 35.46 -20.72 19.07
CA TYR A 170 34.30 -21.34 18.44
C TYR A 170 34.61 -22.80 18.09
N ASN A 171 33.82 -23.73 18.61
CA ASN A 171 33.96 -25.15 18.32
C ASN A 171 32.79 -25.58 17.41
N PHE A 172 33.10 -25.93 16.16
CA PHE A 172 32.11 -26.53 15.26
C PHE A 172 32.07 -28.04 15.51
N ASP A 173 30.94 -28.55 15.99
CA ASP A 173 30.68 -29.99 16.11
C ASP A 173 30.04 -30.49 14.80
N PRO A 174 30.73 -31.32 14.00
CA PRO A 174 30.20 -31.80 12.71
C PRO A 174 29.15 -32.92 12.86
N THR A 175 28.69 -33.24 14.08
CA THR A 175 27.76 -34.37 14.32
C THR A 175 26.33 -33.97 14.70
N ALA A 176 25.94 -32.69 14.59
CA ALA A 176 24.57 -32.24 14.82
C ALA A 176 23.59 -32.73 13.72
N ASN A 177 23.07 -33.95 13.94
CA ASN A 177 21.80 -34.54 13.48
C ASN A 177 21.17 -34.06 12.15
N LEU A 178 21.47 -34.79 11.06
CA LEU A 178 20.53 -34.99 9.96
C LEU A 178 19.43 -35.97 10.43
N GLN A 179 18.32 -35.48 10.96
CA GLN A 179 17.12 -36.32 11.13
C GLN A 179 16.43 -36.49 9.77
N THR A 180 16.69 -37.65 9.16
CA THR A 180 15.93 -38.19 8.03
C THR A 180 14.45 -38.36 8.40
N LYS A 181 13.55 -37.59 7.80
CA LYS A 181 12.10 -37.85 7.85
C LYS A 181 11.77 -39.04 6.95
N GLU A 182 11.48 -40.19 7.55
CA GLU A 182 10.77 -41.30 6.89
C GLU A 182 9.27 -40.95 6.79
N PHE A 183 8.71 -41.00 5.58
CA PHE A 183 7.26 -40.96 5.35
C PHE A 183 6.77 -42.40 5.13
N ASN A 184 5.85 -42.86 5.96
CA ASN A 184 5.10 -44.10 5.71
C ASN A 184 3.90 -43.82 4.78
N PHE A 185 3.74 -44.67 3.78
CA PHE A 185 2.68 -44.66 2.75
C PHE A 185 1.28 -44.90 3.32
#